data_AF-A0A2V8RW42-F1
#
_entry.id   AF-A0A2V8RW42-F1
#
_cell.length_a   1.000
_cell.length_b   1.000
_cell.length_c   1.000
_cell.angle_alpha   90.00
_cell.angle_beta   90.00
_cell.angle_gamma   90.00
#
_symmetry.space_group_name_H-M   'P 1'
#
loop_
_entity.id
_entity.type
_entity.pdbx_description
1 polymer ?
#
loop_
_entity_poly.entity_id
_entity_poly.type
_entity_poly.pdbx_seq_one_letter_code
_entity_poly.pdbx_strand_id
1 'polypeptide(L)'
;MRQEQRPDPESQYPQVALFQTPVDIEIGTANSTRIERVRIEAKEEQTFKFTVDSEPLLVNFDYHGALIKELLFSKTDGQLMYQLVHDQDVLGRIWALQQLSARMKNDKTTSADRQSITNAISNAATKDQFWGARLEAATALNGSKDAKVALLTATKDANARVRAQAVKSLATTKDTSLADAYQQLLNDQSYAVIRAAAPALGQTKSPTAYESLMKIIDAPSWRDTIRASALSGLAALGDKRALDLGFKYFASENPTGVRAAAVGLLGAIGKDDPRTFPLISGALTESIERRNFNPSVLAEALVALGDERGLAFFQELSKKPGTPPQFAATLSGYEARLRTRLAPKQPKP
;
A
#
# COMPACT_ATOMS: atom_id res chain seq x y z
N MET A 1 -7.30 -34.92 0.05
CA MET A 1 -6.56 -33.98 0.92
C MET A 1 -5.23 -34.62 1.25
N ARG A 2 -4.14 -33.86 1.15
CA ARG A 2 -2.80 -34.31 1.51
C ARG A 2 -2.25 -33.39 2.61
N GLN A 3 -1.71 -33.97 3.67
CA GLN A 3 -1.00 -33.26 4.73
C GLN A 3 0.50 -33.33 4.44
N GLU A 4 1.15 -32.17 4.45
CA GLU A 4 2.61 -32.07 4.40
C GLU A 4 3.08 -31.36 5.67
N GLN A 5 3.92 -32.03 6.46
CA GLN A 5 4.58 -31.43 7.62
C GLN A 5 6.09 -31.55 7.46
N ARG A 6 6.77 -30.43 7.70
CA ARG A 6 8.23 -30.38 7.76
C ARG A 6 8.60 -30.22 9.23
N PRO A 7 9.14 -31.26 9.88
CA PRO A 7 9.64 -31.13 11.23
C PRO A 7 10.70 -30.01 11.28
N ASP A 8 10.63 -29.19 12.31
CA ASP A 8 11.65 -28.20 12.61
C ASP A 8 12.92 -28.95 13.06
N PRO A 9 14.02 -28.91 12.29
CA PRO A 9 15.23 -29.63 12.63
C PRO A 9 15.89 -29.13 13.91
N GLU A 10 15.59 -27.91 14.35
CA GLU A 10 16.17 -27.27 15.54
C GLU A 10 15.31 -27.43 16.80
N SER A 11 14.13 -28.06 16.69
CA SER A 11 13.22 -28.18 17.82
C SER A 11 13.72 -29.20 18.85
N GLN A 12 13.79 -28.76 20.11
CA GLN A 12 14.16 -29.60 21.26
C GLN A 12 12.96 -30.36 21.85
N TYR A 13 11.74 -30.12 21.33
CA TYR A 13 10.51 -30.72 21.83
C TYR A 13 10.01 -31.83 20.89
N PRO A 14 9.27 -32.83 21.41
CA PRO A 14 8.64 -33.84 20.58
C PRO A 14 7.71 -33.20 19.54
N GLN A 15 7.90 -33.57 18.28
CA GLN A 15 7.08 -33.08 17.17
C GLN A 15 6.12 -34.16 16.72
N VAL A 16 4.87 -33.76 16.48
CA VAL A 16 3.85 -34.63 15.88
C VAL A 16 4.12 -34.69 14.38
N ALA A 17 3.99 -35.87 13.77
CA ALA A 17 4.26 -36.06 12.34
C ALA A 17 3.10 -35.60 11.44
N LEU A 18 1.85 -35.84 11.86
CA LEU A 18 0.62 -35.47 11.15
C LEU A 18 -0.50 -35.16 12.14
N PHE A 19 -1.37 -34.20 11.83
CA PHE A 19 -2.43 -33.78 12.75
C PHE A 19 -3.71 -34.61 12.57
N GLN A 20 -4.46 -34.72 13.66
CA GLN A 20 -5.84 -35.20 13.66
C GLN A 20 -6.74 -34.09 14.21
N THR A 21 -7.75 -33.68 13.46
CA THR A 21 -8.64 -32.56 13.83
C THR A 21 -9.96 -32.65 13.06
N PRO A 22 -11.10 -32.20 13.63
CA PRO A 22 -12.26 -31.91 12.79
C PRO A 22 -11.95 -30.73 11.85
N VAL A 23 -12.59 -30.73 10.69
CA VAL A 23 -12.60 -29.62 9.75
C VAL A 23 -13.99 -29.50 9.13
N ASP A 24 -14.44 -28.26 8.94
CA ASP A 24 -15.68 -27.96 8.25
C ASP A 24 -15.38 -27.64 6.79
N ILE A 25 -16.13 -28.29 5.90
CA ILE A 25 -16.03 -28.07 4.45
C ILE A 25 -17.38 -27.57 3.97
N GLU A 26 -17.43 -26.34 3.51
CA GLU A 26 -18.61 -25.81 2.85
C GLU A 26 -18.60 -26.26 1.39
N ILE A 27 -19.74 -26.81 0.95
CA ILE A 27 -19.96 -27.28 -0.42
C ILE A 27 -21.20 -26.57 -0.96
N GLY A 28 -21.01 -25.81 -2.03
CA GLY A 28 -22.07 -25.12 -2.76
C GLY A 28 -22.26 -25.71 -4.16
N THR A 29 -23.51 -26.01 -4.50
CA THR A 29 -23.98 -26.46 -5.81
C THR A 29 -24.88 -25.39 -6.43
N ALA A 30 -25.46 -25.66 -7.61
CA ALA A 30 -26.38 -24.72 -8.24
C ALA A 30 -27.64 -24.46 -7.41
N ASN A 31 -28.07 -25.41 -6.57
CA ASN A 31 -29.34 -25.34 -5.84
C ASN A 31 -29.20 -25.18 -4.32
N SER A 32 -28.03 -25.50 -3.74
CA SER A 32 -27.86 -25.49 -2.29
C SER A 32 -26.43 -25.24 -1.84
N THR A 33 -26.28 -24.73 -0.62
CA THR A 33 -25.00 -24.67 0.09
C THR A 33 -25.17 -25.37 1.42
N ARG A 34 -24.21 -26.23 1.80
CA ARG A 34 -24.20 -26.91 3.10
C ARG A 34 -22.78 -27.09 3.63
N ILE A 35 -22.69 -27.30 4.93
CA ILE A 35 -21.41 -27.53 5.63
C ILE A 35 -21.35 -29.01 6.03
N GLU A 36 -20.26 -29.66 5.63
CA GLU A 36 -19.95 -31.04 6.00
C GLU A 36 -18.77 -31.05 6.97
N ARG A 37 -18.98 -31.55 8.18
CA ARG A 37 -17.91 -31.72 9.16
C ARG A 37 -17.27 -33.09 8.98
N VAL A 38 -15.97 -33.12 8.71
CA VAL A 38 -15.19 -34.36 8.60
C VAL A 38 -14.05 -34.37 9.61
N ARG A 39 -13.56 -35.57 9.94
CA ARG A 39 -12.37 -35.74 10.77
C ARG A 39 -11.17 -36.00 9.86
N ILE A 40 -10.18 -35.12 9.93
CA ILE A 40 -8.85 -35.38 9.37
C ILE A 40 -8.17 -36.34 10.34
N GLU A 41 -7.76 -37.52 9.86
CA GLU A 41 -6.92 -38.45 10.60
C GLU A 41 -5.43 -38.09 10.45
N ALA A 42 -4.56 -38.61 11.32
CA ALA A 42 -3.11 -38.47 11.19
C ALA A 42 -2.56 -39.34 10.04
N LYS A 43 -3.00 -39.06 8.81
CA LYS A 43 -2.65 -39.76 7.57
C LYS A 43 -2.23 -38.75 6.51
N GLU A 44 -1.19 -39.10 5.75
CA GLU A 44 -0.62 -38.23 4.72
C GLU A 44 -1.68 -37.91 3.68
N GLU A 45 -2.35 -38.93 3.14
CA GLU A 45 -3.41 -38.75 2.16
C GLU A 45 -4.73 -39.35 2.63
N GLN A 46 -5.80 -38.57 2.41
CA GLN A 46 -7.16 -38.94 2.79
C GLN A 46 -8.16 -38.48 1.74
N THR A 47 -9.16 -39.32 1.49
CA THR A 47 -10.26 -39.04 0.56
C THR A 47 -11.58 -39.00 1.31
N PHE A 48 -12.31 -37.90 1.11
CA PHE A 48 -13.69 -37.74 1.57
C PHE A 48 -14.60 -37.74 0.35
N LYS A 49 -15.76 -38.38 0.45
CA LYS A 49 -16.75 -38.46 -0.63
C LYS A 49 -18.05 -37.81 -0.17
N PHE A 50 -18.57 -36.90 -0.97
CA PHE A 50 -19.81 -36.18 -0.70
C PHE A 50 -20.76 -36.35 -1.88
N THR A 51 -22.01 -36.71 -1.61
CA THR A 51 -23.04 -36.80 -2.65
C THR A 51 -23.63 -35.41 -2.89
N VAL A 52 -23.58 -34.93 -4.13
CA VAL A 52 -24.08 -33.62 -4.55
C VAL A 52 -25.05 -33.76 -5.72
N ASP A 53 -25.95 -32.79 -5.86
CA ASP A 53 -27.00 -32.77 -6.89
C ASP A 53 -26.52 -32.17 -8.23
N SER A 54 -25.41 -31.44 -8.24
CA SER A 54 -24.72 -30.96 -9.43
C SER A 54 -23.21 -30.89 -9.23
N GLU A 55 -22.47 -30.54 -10.28
CA GLU A 55 -21.05 -30.19 -10.14
C GLU A 55 -20.88 -29.07 -9.08
N PRO A 56 -19.95 -29.21 -8.12
CA PRO A 56 -19.72 -28.19 -7.10
C PRO A 56 -19.16 -26.88 -7.70
N LEU A 57 -19.82 -25.77 -7.40
CA LEU A 57 -19.40 -24.42 -7.78
C LEU A 57 -18.53 -23.78 -6.68
N LEU A 58 -18.74 -24.19 -5.43
CA LEU A 58 -18.01 -23.72 -4.26
C LEU A 58 -17.57 -24.93 -3.43
N VAL A 59 -16.30 -24.94 -3.06
CA VAL A 59 -15.75 -25.84 -2.04
C VAL A 59 -14.82 -25.01 -1.17
N ASN A 60 -15.25 -24.62 0.02
CA ASN A 60 -14.42 -23.88 0.96
C ASN A 60 -13.93 -24.85 2.05
N PHE A 61 -12.64 -25.19 1.98
CA PHE A 61 -12.00 -26.09 2.94
C PHE A 61 -11.54 -25.32 4.17
N ASP A 62 -11.88 -25.84 5.36
CA ASP A 62 -11.70 -25.14 6.63
C ASP A 62 -12.51 -23.85 6.69
N TYR A 63 -13.81 -24.01 6.49
CA TYR A 63 -14.81 -22.98 6.68
C TYR A 63 -14.67 -22.35 8.08
N HIS A 64 -14.69 -21.01 8.16
CA HIS A 64 -14.34 -20.19 9.34
C HIS A 64 -12.85 -20.17 9.75
N GLY A 65 -11.97 -20.85 9.02
CA GLY A 65 -10.51 -20.74 9.22
C GLY A 65 -10.04 -21.23 10.58
N ALA A 66 -10.56 -22.37 11.06
CA ALA A 66 -10.21 -22.91 12.38
C ALA A 66 -8.79 -23.48 12.44
N LEU A 67 -8.22 -23.88 11.30
CA LEU A 67 -6.91 -24.50 11.21
C LEU A 67 -5.82 -23.47 10.87
N ILE A 68 -4.75 -23.48 11.67
CA ILE A 68 -3.50 -22.79 11.33
C ILE A 68 -2.77 -23.63 10.28
N LYS A 69 -2.76 -23.17 9.03
CA LYS A 69 -2.20 -23.91 7.89
C LYS A 69 -1.80 -23.02 6.73
N GLU A 70 -0.98 -23.58 5.84
CA GLU A 70 -0.89 -23.15 4.45
C GLU A 70 -1.81 -24.04 3.60
N LEU A 71 -2.66 -23.44 2.77
CA LEU A 71 -3.61 -24.17 1.93
C LEU A 71 -3.23 -24.05 0.46
N LEU A 72 -2.78 -25.16 -0.13
CA LEU A 72 -2.69 -25.31 -1.57
C LEU A 72 -3.98 -25.95 -2.09
N PHE A 73 -4.83 -25.15 -2.73
CA PHE A 73 -6.08 -25.64 -3.33
C PHE A 73 -6.26 -25.07 -4.75
N SER A 74 -6.06 -25.92 -5.75
CA SER A 74 -6.24 -25.54 -7.16
C SER A 74 -7.72 -25.39 -7.50
N LYS A 75 -8.07 -24.24 -8.05
CA LYS A 75 -9.42 -23.88 -8.53
C LYS A 75 -9.32 -23.18 -9.88
N THR A 76 -10.33 -23.30 -10.73
CA THR A 76 -10.43 -22.49 -11.95
C THR A 76 -10.74 -21.03 -11.62
N ASP A 77 -10.52 -20.11 -12.57
CA ASP A 77 -10.91 -18.71 -12.38
C ASP A 77 -12.42 -18.58 -12.13
N GLY A 78 -13.23 -19.37 -12.85
CA GLY A 78 -14.68 -19.42 -12.64
C GLY A 78 -15.07 -19.80 -11.22
N GLN A 79 -14.44 -20.84 -10.65
CA GLN A 79 -14.69 -21.26 -9.26
C GLN A 79 -14.27 -20.19 -8.24
N LEU A 80 -13.15 -19.52 -8.46
CA LEU A 80 -12.70 -18.44 -7.59
C LEU A 80 -13.61 -17.21 -7.67
N MET A 81 -14.03 -16.83 -8.87
CA MET A 81 -14.97 -15.73 -9.07
C MET A 81 -16.34 -16.04 -8.45
N TYR A 82 -16.81 -17.28 -8.56
CA TYR A 82 -18.02 -17.74 -7.88
C TYR A 82 -17.87 -17.66 -6.36
N GLN A 83 -16.76 -18.20 -5.82
CA GLN A 83 -16.48 -18.14 -4.38
C GLN A 83 -16.40 -16.71 -3.85
N LEU A 84 -15.75 -15.80 -4.58
CA LEU A 84 -15.65 -14.37 -4.22
C LEU A 84 -17.03 -13.71 -4.04
N VAL A 85 -18.08 -14.19 -4.70
CA VAL A 85 -19.42 -13.58 -4.64
C VAL A 85 -20.36 -14.33 -3.69
N HIS A 86 -20.26 -15.66 -3.63
CA HIS A 86 -21.29 -16.50 -3.02
C HIS A 86 -20.91 -17.12 -1.68
N ASP A 87 -19.62 -17.15 -1.33
CA ASP A 87 -19.14 -17.74 -0.08
C ASP A 87 -19.62 -16.91 1.12
N GLN A 88 -20.30 -17.59 2.04
CA GLN A 88 -20.85 -16.94 3.24
C GLN A 88 -19.73 -16.55 4.21
N ASP A 89 -18.60 -17.27 4.17
CA ASP A 89 -17.41 -16.94 4.95
C ASP A 89 -16.59 -15.85 4.27
N VAL A 90 -16.41 -14.76 5.01
CA VAL A 90 -15.58 -13.64 4.59
C VAL A 90 -14.13 -14.05 4.36
N LEU A 91 -13.61 -15.03 5.11
CA LEU A 91 -12.25 -15.54 4.92
C LEU A 91 -12.13 -16.28 3.60
N GLY A 92 -13.14 -17.07 3.23
CA GLY A 92 -13.22 -17.74 1.93
C GLY A 92 -13.27 -16.74 0.76
N ARG A 93 -14.09 -15.68 0.87
CA ARG A 93 -14.11 -14.59 -0.13
C ARG A 93 -12.78 -13.87 -0.25
N ILE A 94 -12.15 -13.49 0.87
CA ILE A 94 -10.84 -12.82 0.87
C ILE A 94 -9.76 -13.74 0.28
N TRP A 95 -9.77 -15.02 0.62
CA TRP A 95 -8.84 -15.99 0.05
C TRP A 95 -9.02 -16.08 -1.47
N ALA A 96 -10.25 -16.22 -1.97
CA ALA A 96 -10.53 -16.24 -3.40
C ALA A 96 -10.07 -14.97 -4.11
N LEU A 97 -10.30 -13.81 -3.48
CA LEU A 97 -9.81 -12.51 -3.96
C LEU A 97 -8.28 -12.48 -4.08
N GLN A 98 -7.55 -12.98 -3.08
CA GLN A 98 -6.09 -13.04 -3.10
C GLN A 98 -5.58 -13.94 -4.23
N GLN A 99 -6.21 -15.10 -4.45
CA GLN A 99 -5.86 -15.98 -5.56
C GLN A 99 -6.10 -15.30 -6.91
N LEU A 100 -7.24 -14.64 -7.08
CA LEU A 100 -7.57 -13.88 -8.29
C LEU A 100 -6.60 -12.71 -8.52
N SER A 101 -6.24 -11.97 -7.47
CA SER A 101 -5.27 -10.88 -7.52
C SER A 101 -3.88 -11.36 -7.98
N ALA A 102 -3.44 -12.53 -7.50
CA ALA A 102 -2.20 -13.14 -7.94
C ALA A 102 -2.25 -13.51 -9.43
N ARG A 103 -3.37 -14.08 -9.90
CA ARG A 103 -3.56 -14.43 -11.31
C ARG A 103 -3.65 -13.20 -12.21
N MET A 104 -4.31 -12.13 -11.76
CA MET A 104 -4.39 -10.86 -12.49
C MET A 104 -3.00 -10.28 -12.80
N LYS A 105 -2.06 -10.42 -11.85
CA LYS A 105 -0.67 -9.94 -11.95
C LYS A 105 0.27 -10.89 -12.68
N ASN A 106 -0.16 -12.09 -13.02
CA ASN A 106 0.65 -13.06 -13.72
C ASN A 106 0.73 -12.72 -15.21
N ASP A 107 1.95 -12.66 -15.75
CA ASP A 107 2.22 -12.33 -17.16
C ASP A 107 1.64 -13.37 -18.13
N LYS A 108 1.44 -14.62 -17.67
CA LYS A 108 0.86 -15.71 -18.48
C LYS A 108 -0.66 -15.63 -18.60
N THR A 109 -1.33 -14.82 -17.77
CA THR A 109 -2.78 -14.67 -17.82
C THR A 109 -3.19 -13.92 -19.09
N THR A 110 -4.14 -14.47 -19.83
CA THR A 110 -4.62 -13.85 -21.09
C THR A 110 -5.29 -12.51 -20.80
N SER A 111 -5.35 -11.62 -21.80
CA SER A 111 -6.01 -10.33 -21.63
C SER A 111 -7.51 -10.47 -21.32
N ALA A 112 -8.18 -11.47 -21.90
CA ALA A 112 -9.60 -11.75 -21.64
C ALA A 112 -9.84 -12.25 -20.21
N ASP A 113 -9.00 -13.15 -19.72
CA ASP A 113 -9.09 -13.65 -18.34
C ASP A 113 -8.74 -12.54 -17.35
N ARG A 114 -7.68 -11.76 -17.61
CA ARG A 114 -7.31 -10.61 -16.79
C ARG A 114 -8.45 -9.59 -16.68
N GLN A 115 -9.16 -9.32 -17.78
CA GLN A 115 -10.33 -8.44 -17.77
C GLN A 115 -11.47 -9.03 -16.94
N SER A 116 -11.76 -10.32 -17.08
CA SER A 116 -12.82 -11.01 -16.33
C SER A 116 -12.52 -11.00 -14.82
N ILE A 117 -11.28 -11.28 -14.45
CA ILE A 117 -10.78 -11.19 -13.07
C ILE A 117 -10.89 -9.74 -12.55
N THR A 118 -10.45 -8.76 -13.34
CA THR A 118 -10.54 -7.34 -12.96
C THR A 118 -11.98 -6.91 -12.71
N ASN A 119 -12.93 -7.39 -13.53
CA ASN A 119 -14.36 -7.13 -13.36
C ASN A 119 -14.91 -7.76 -12.06
N ALA A 120 -14.52 -9.01 -11.76
CA ALA A 120 -14.94 -9.69 -10.53
C ALA A 120 -14.41 -8.96 -9.28
N ILE A 121 -13.14 -8.58 -9.26
CA ILE A 121 -12.54 -7.81 -8.14
C ILE A 121 -13.18 -6.41 -8.06
N SER A 122 -13.50 -5.77 -9.19
CA SER A 122 -14.20 -4.49 -9.23
C SER A 122 -15.61 -4.56 -8.64
N ASN A 123 -16.31 -5.66 -8.87
CA ASN A 123 -17.60 -5.93 -8.23
C ASN A 123 -17.43 -6.07 -6.71
N ALA A 124 -16.47 -6.89 -6.26
CA ALA A 124 -16.17 -7.06 -4.84
C ALA A 124 -15.79 -5.73 -4.15
N ALA A 125 -15.02 -4.86 -4.81
CA ALA A 125 -14.63 -3.55 -4.29
C ALA A 125 -15.79 -2.60 -4.00
N THR A 126 -16.96 -2.82 -4.62
CA THR A 126 -18.11 -1.93 -4.51
C THR A 126 -19.32 -2.58 -3.85
N LYS A 127 -19.42 -3.91 -3.86
CA LYS A 127 -20.63 -4.64 -3.45
C LYS A 127 -20.44 -5.67 -2.32
N ASP A 128 -19.21 -6.04 -1.96
CA ASP A 128 -19.04 -7.01 -0.87
C ASP A 128 -19.63 -6.45 0.43
N GLN A 129 -20.32 -7.31 1.18
CA GLN A 129 -21.00 -6.94 2.42
C GLN A 129 -19.99 -6.49 3.50
N PHE A 130 -18.80 -7.08 3.53
CA PHE A 130 -17.77 -6.76 4.51
C PHE A 130 -16.81 -5.71 3.97
N TRP A 131 -16.64 -4.61 4.72
CA TRP A 131 -15.74 -3.53 4.33
C TRP A 131 -14.29 -3.98 4.15
N GLY A 132 -13.84 -5.01 4.87
CA GLY A 132 -12.47 -5.54 4.73
C GLY A 132 -12.24 -6.24 3.39
N ALA A 133 -13.24 -6.96 2.88
CA ALA A 133 -13.17 -7.55 1.53
C ALA A 133 -13.19 -6.47 0.45
N ARG A 134 -14.00 -5.42 0.63
CA ARG A 134 -13.98 -4.24 -0.27
C ARG A 134 -12.63 -3.52 -0.26
N LEU A 135 -12.02 -3.37 0.91
CA LEU A 135 -10.68 -2.79 1.06
C LEU A 135 -9.62 -3.64 0.37
N GLU A 136 -9.67 -4.96 0.55
CA GLU A 136 -8.74 -5.89 -0.09
C GLU A 136 -8.90 -5.84 -1.62
N ALA A 137 -10.14 -5.79 -2.11
CA ALA A 137 -10.44 -5.62 -3.52
C ALA A 137 -9.88 -4.31 -4.09
N ALA A 138 -10.11 -3.19 -3.41
CA ALA A 138 -9.55 -1.89 -3.80
C ALA A 138 -8.00 -1.92 -3.80
N THR A 139 -7.39 -2.68 -2.90
CA THR A 139 -5.93 -2.90 -2.84
C THR A 139 -5.44 -3.75 -4.01
N ALA A 140 -6.15 -4.83 -4.36
CA ALA A 140 -5.82 -5.67 -5.50
C ALA A 140 -5.85 -4.88 -6.82
N LEU A 141 -6.77 -3.93 -6.95
CA LEU A 141 -6.93 -3.05 -8.13
C LEU A 141 -5.94 -1.87 -8.18
N ASN A 142 -4.92 -1.83 -7.31
CA ASN A 142 -3.98 -0.71 -7.25
C ASN A 142 -3.29 -0.44 -8.59
N GLY A 143 -3.48 0.77 -9.14
CA GLY A 143 -2.91 1.16 -10.43
C GLY A 143 -3.61 0.60 -11.66
N SER A 144 -4.69 -0.18 -11.50
CA SER A 144 -5.48 -0.68 -12.64
C SER A 144 -6.32 0.45 -13.25
N LYS A 145 -6.02 0.78 -14.52
CA LYS A 145 -6.78 1.79 -15.27
C LYS A 145 -8.19 1.30 -15.62
N ASP A 146 -8.33 0.00 -15.87
CA ASP A 146 -9.61 -0.63 -16.23
C ASP A 146 -10.60 -0.62 -15.06
N ALA A 147 -10.10 -0.49 -13.82
CA ALA A 147 -10.90 -0.42 -12.61
C ALA A 147 -11.24 1.01 -12.15
N LYS A 148 -10.94 2.05 -12.94
CA LYS A 148 -11.13 3.46 -12.56
C LYS A 148 -12.55 3.75 -12.05
N VAL A 149 -13.58 3.23 -12.73
CA VAL A 149 -14.99 3.46 -12.36
C VAL A 149 -15.34 2.82 -11.02
N ALA A 150 -14.90 1.57 -10.81
CA ALA A 150 -15.15 0.86 -9.55
C ALA A 150 -14.42 1.52 -8.38
N LEU A 151 -13.18 1.93 -8.57
CA LEU A 151 -12.42 2.65 -7.55
C LEU A 151 -13.02 4.03 -7.25
N LEU A 152 -13.49 4.78 -8.24
CA LEU A 152 -14.24 6.03 -8.03
C LEU A 152 -15.57 5.82 -7.28
N THR A 153 -16.17 4.64 -7.41
CA THR A 153 -17.34 4.28 -6.59
C THR A 153 -16.90 3.97 -5.15
N ALA A 154 -15.80 3.24 -4.97
CA ALA A 154 -15.23 2.92 -3.67
C ALA A 154 -14.69 4.15 -2.91
N THR A 155 -14.36 5.27 -3.57
CA THR A 155 -14.06 6.54 -2.88
C THR A 155 -15.28 7.15 -2.17
N LYS A 156 -16.49 6.61 -2.37
CA LYS A 156 -17.72 7.01 -1.69
C LYS A 156 -18.22 5.96 -0.69
N ASP A 157 -17.40 4.95 -0.38
CA ASP A 157 -17.74 3.88 0.55
C ASP A 157 -18.10 4.39 1.95
N ALA A 158 -19.01 3.71 2.64
CA ALA A 158 -19.36 4.03 4.02
C ALA A 158 -18.15 3.96 4.97
N ASN A 159 -17.21 3.05 4.72
CA ASN A 159 -16.01 2.87 5.52
C ASN A 159 -14.85 3.73 4.99
N ALA A 160 -14.32 4.60 5.84
CA ALA A 160 -13.23 5.50 5.48
C ALA A 160 -11.93 4.79 5.06
N ARG A 161 -11.68 3.55 5.53
CA ARG A 161 -10.49 2.79 5.12
C ARG A 161 -10.60 2.37 3.66
N VAL A 162 -11.79 1.98 3.20
CA VAL A 162 -12.06 1.65 1.79
C VAL A 162 -11.90 2.90 0.93
N ARG A 163 -12.50 4.03 1.34
CA ARG A 163 -12.35 5.31 0.63
C ARG A 163 -10.87 5.69 0.47
N ALA A 164 -10.11 5.69 1.56
CA ALA A 164 -8.70 6.06 1.55
C ALA A 164 -7.86 5.12 0.68
N GLN A 165 -8.14 3.82 0.70
CA GLN A 165 -7.45 2.85 -0.15
C GLN A 165 -7.78 3.04 -1.63
N ALA A 166 -9.04 3.29 -1.97
CA ALA A 166 -9.47 3.58 -3.34
C ALA A 166 -8.75 4.80 -3.92
N VAL A 167 -8.59 5.86 -3.13
CA VAL A 167 -7.81 7.06 -3.52
C VAL A 167 -6.35 6.72 -3.81
N LYS A 168 -5.69 5.93 -2.96
CA LYS A 168 -4.30 5.49 -3.18
C LYS A 168 -4.17 4.64 -4.45
N SER A 169 -5.10 3.72 -4.66
CA SER A 169 -5.14 2.87 -5.84
C SER A 169 -5.30 3.68 -7.12
N LEU A 170 -6.18 4.69 -7.11
CA LEU A 170 -6.35 5.64 -8.21
C LEU A 170 -5.12 6.52 -8.43
N ALA A 171 -4.49 7.04 -7.37
CA ALA A 171 -3.33 7.92 -7.47
C ALA A 171 -2.16 7.26 -8.21
N THR A 172 -2.00 5.95 -8.06
CA THR A 172 -0.96 5.16 -8.74
C THR A 172 -1.09 5.20 -10.27
N THR A 173 -2.30 5.39 -10.80
CA THR A 173 -2.53 5.53 -12.25
C THR A 173 -1.96 6.83 -12.83
N LYS A 174 -1.67 7.81 -11.98
CA LYS A 174 -1.27 9.19 -12.34
C LYS A 174 -2.24 9.86 -13.30
N ASP A 175 -3.51 9.46 -13.27
CA ASP A 175 -4.55 10.06 -14.09
C ASP A 175 -4.89 11.47 -13.58
N THR A 176 -4.52 12.47 -14.37
CA THR A 176 -4.71 13.88 -14.04
C THR A 176 -6.18 14.32 -14.09
N SER A 177 -7.04 13.57 -14.78
CA SER A 177 -8.49 13.85 -14.84
C SER A 177 -9.20 13.66 -13.49
N LEU A 178 -8.52 13.07 -12.51
CA LEU A 178 -9.05 12.83 -11.16
C LEU A 178 -8.88 14.01 -10.19
N ALA A 179 -8.33 15.14 -10.65
CA ALA A 179 -8.07 16.31 -9.82
C ALA A 179 -9.30 16.78 -9.04
N ASP A 180 -10.47 16.86 -9.69
CA ASP A 180 -11.69 17.34 -9.02
C ASP A 180 -12.21 16.34 -7.99
N ALA A 181 -12.09 15.03 -8.27
CA ALA A 181 -12.43 13.98 -7.31
C ALA A 181 -11.54 14.08 -6.06
N TYR A 182 -10.23 14.27 -6.24
CA TYR A 182 -9.31 14.43 -5.10
C TYR A 182 -9.56 15.74 -4.33
N GLN A 183 -9.89 16.83 -5.01
CA GLN A 183 -10.27 18.10 -4.36
C GLN A 183 -11.48 17.93 -3.45
N GLN A 184 -12.53 17.24 -3.92
CA GLN A 184 -13.72 16.99 -3.10
C GLN A 184 -13.38 16.19 -1.83
N LEU A 185 -12.51 15.19 -1.95
CA LEU A 185 -12.08 14.32 -0.86
C LEU A 185 -11.18 15.00 0.19
N LEU A 186 -10.70 16.23 -0.06
CA LEU A 186 -10.04 17.03 0.97
C LEU A 186 -10.99 17.48 2.09
N ASN A 187 -12.31 17.40 1.85
CA ASN A 187 -13.35 17.73 2.84
C ASN A 187 -13.92 16.48 3.53
N ASP A 188 -13.32 15.30 3.35
CA ASP A 188 -13.79 14.07 3.98
C ASP A 188 -13.65 14.13 5.51
N GLN A 189 -14.62 13.58 6.25
CA GLN A 189 -14.57 13.54 7.72
C GLN A 189 -13.39 12.73 8.28
N SER A 190 -12.82 11.83 7.49
CA SER A 190 -11.70 10.99 7.89
C SER A 190 -10.36 11.58 7.49
N TYR A 191 -9.49 11.76 8.48
CA TYR A 191 -8.08 12.13 8.25
C TYR A 191 -7.35 11.15 7.33
N ALA A 192 -7.74 9.87 7.32
CA ALA A 192 -7.12 8.87 6.44
C ALA A 192 -7.40 9.14 4.96
N VAL A 193 -8.60 9.64 4.64
CA VAL A 193 -9.02 9.98 3.28
C VAL A 193 -8.34 11.27 2.84
N ILE A 194 -8.36 12.32 3.66
CA ILE A 194 -7.65 13.58 3.37
C ILE A 194 -6.16 13.31 3.14
N ARG A 195 -5.55 12.46 3.98
CA ARG A 195 -4.13 12.07 3.85
C ARG A 195 -3.83 11.34 2.54
N ALA A 196 -4.77 10.58 2.00
CA ALA A 196 -4.61 9.97 0.69
C ALA A 196 -4.84 10.97 -0.46
N ALA A 197 -5.84 11.85 -0.31
CA ALA A 197 -6.27 12.78 -1.35
C ALA A 197 -5.30 13.94 -1.59
N ALA A 198 -4.70 14.52 -0.54
CA ALA A 198 -3.79 15.65 -0.67
C ALA A 198 -2.55 15.36 -1.57
N PRO A 199 -1.75 14.30 -1.34
CA PRO A 199 -0.67 13.93 -2.26
C PRO A 199 -1.17 13.52 -3.64
N ALA A 200 -2.31 12.82 -3.73
CA ALA A 200 -2.89 12.43 -5.01
C ALA A 200 -3.27 13.66 -5.86
N LEU A 201 -3.87 14.69 -5.25
CA LEU A 201 -4.16 15.95 -5.91
C LEU A 201 -2.88 16.64 -6.40
N GLY A 202 -1.84 16.71 -5.57
CA GLY A 202 -0.55 17.26 -5.98
C GLY A 202 0.05 16.55 -7.20
N GLN A 203 -0.05 15.22 -7.25
CA GLN A 203 0.44 14.42 -8.38
C GLN A 203 -0.28 14.71 -9.70
N THR A 204 -1.53 15.20 -9.67
CA THR A 204 -2.26 15.57 -10.89
C THR A 204 -1.68 16.80 -11.58
N LYS A 205 -0.87 17.60 -10.88
CA LYS A 205 -0.35 18.89 -11.37
C LYS A 205 -1.45 19.88 -11.77
N SER A 206 -2.68 19.71 -11.28
CA SER A 206 -3.78 20.63 -11.57
C SER A 206 -3.42 22.06 -11.14
N PRO A 207 -3.73 23.09 -11.94
CA PRO A 207 -3.49 24.48 -11.57
C PRO A 207 -4.29 24.91 -10.32
N THR A 208 -5.41 24.25 -10.02
CA THR A 208 -6.23 24.52 -8.82
C THR A 208 -5.74 23.77 -7.56
N ALA A 209 -4.75 22.88 -7.71
CA ALA A 209 -4.28 22.06 -6.60
C ALA A 209 -3.66 22.89 -5.48
N TYR A 210 -2.89 23.94 -5.82
CA TYR A 210 -2.25 24.80 -4.82
C TYR A 210 -3.28 25.43 -3.88
N GLU A 211 -4.27 26.13 -4.43
CA GLU A 211 -5.30 26.80 -3.63
C GLU A 211 -6.11 25.79 -2.77
N SER A 212 -6.36 24.61 -3.32
CA SER A 212 -7.08 23.55 -2.61
C SER A 212 -6.28 22.97 -1.44
N LEU A 213 -4.97 22.78 -1.62
CA LEU A 213 -4.07 22.30 -0.56
C LEU A 213 -3.83 23.37 0.50
N MET A 214 -3.77 24.65 0.10
CA MET A 214 -3.66 25.77 1.02
C MET A 214 -4.87 25.89 1.94
N LYS A 215 -6.09 25.60 1.46
CA LYS A 215 -7.30 25.61 2.30
C LYS A 215 -7.22 24.67 3.51
N ILE A 216 -6.46 23.58 3.42
CA ILE A 216 -6.36 22.59 4.50
C ILE A 216 -5.06 22.71 5.32
N ILE A 217 -4.16 23.64 5.00
CA ILE A 217 -2.84 23.74 5.66
C ILE A 217 -2.95 24.03 7.17
N ASP A 218 -3.95 24.81 7.57
CA ASP A 218 -4.20 25.20 8.96
C ASP A 218 -5.41 24.46 9.55
N ALA A 219 -5.95 23.45 8.85
CA ALA A 219 -7.06 22.66 9.36
C ALA A 219 -6.62 21.84 10.60
N PRO A 220 -7.34 21.94 11.73
CA PRO A 220 -6.98 21.24 12.95
C PRO A 220 -7.13 19.73 12.76
N SER A 221 -6.16 18.97 13.26
CA SER A 221 -6.22 17.50 13.24
C SER A 221 -5.30 16.90 14.28
N TRP A 222 -5.54 15.64 14.62
CA TRP A 222 -4.68 14.92 15.55
C TRP A 222 -3.24 14.88 15.01
N ARG A 223 -2.29 15.38 15.82
CA ARG A 223 -0.86 15.53 15.48
C ARG A 223 -0.60 16.30 14.17
N ASP A 224 -1.50 17.21 13.80
CA ASP A 224 -1.40 18.02 12.56
C ASP A 224 -1.24 17.14 11.29
N THR A 225 -1.89 15.98 11.28
CA THR A 225 -1.82 15.03 10.15
C THR A 225 -2.34 15.62 8.85
N ILE A 226 -3.37 16.48 8.90
CA ILE A 226 -3.91 17.16 7.71
C ILE A 226 -2.86 18.13 7.14
N ARG A 227 -2.23 18.95 7.99
CA ARG A 227 -1.15 19.87 7.59
C ARG A 227 0.01 19.12 6.93
N ALA A 228 0.48 18.03 7.54
CA ALA A 228 1.54 17.20 6.97
C ALA A 228 1.14 16.63 5.59
N SER A 229 -0.13 16.27 5.42
CA SER A 229 -0.67 15.79 4.14
C SER A 229 -0.73 16.90 3.09
N ALA A 230 -1.12 18.11 3.48
CA ALA A 230 -1.15 19.27 2.61
C ALA A 230 0.27 19.64 2.11
N LEU A 231 1.26 19.65 3.01
CA LEU A 231 2.67 19.84 2.65
C LEU A 231 3.18 18.76 1.70
N SER A 232 2.81 17.49 1.93
CA SER A 232 3.13 16.39 1.02
C SER A 232 2.48 16.57 -0.36
N GLY A 233 1.25 17.08 -0.40
CA GLY A 233 0.55 17.47 -1.63
C GLY A 233 1.25 18.59 -2.37
N LEU A 234 1.69 19.64 -1.67
CA LEU A 234 2.43 20.76 -2.26
C LEU A 234 3.80 20.30 -2.80
N ALA A 235 4.46 19.38 -2.10
CA ALA A 235 5.70 18.76 -2.56
C ALA A 235 5.46 17.96 -3.85
N ALA A 236 4.40 17.16 -3.88
CA ALA A 236 4.00 16.41 -5.05
C ALA A 236 3.56 17.30 -6.21
N LEU A 237 3.00 18.49 -5.94
CA LEU A 237 2.62 19.49 -6.93
C LEU A 237 3.86 20.14 -7.57
N GLY A 238 4.89 20.42 -6.78
CA GLY A 238 6.13 21.01 -7.28
C GLY A 238 6.04 22.53 -7.52
N ASP A 239 5.02 23.19 -6.96
CA ASP A 239 4.81 24.64 -7.11
C ASP A 239 5.71 25.41 -6.12
N LYS A 240 6.60 26.26 -6.66
CA LYS A 240 7.56 27.06 -5.88
C LYS A 240 6.91 28.05 -4.92
N ARG A 241 5.63 28.42 -5.12
CA ARG A 241 4.87 29.25 -4.16
C ARG A 241 4.76 28.63 -2.77
N ALA A 242 4.97 27.31 -2.64
CA ALA A 242 4.93 26.62 -1.36
C ALA A 242 6.26 26.64 -0.59
N LEU A 243 7.35 27.17 -1.17
CA LEU A 243 8.70 27.00 -0.63
C LEU A 243 8.84 27.53 0.81
N ASP A 244 8.31 28.72 1.10
CA ASP A 244 8.40 29.33 2.43
C ASP A 244 7.62 28.54 3.50
N LEU A 245 6.63 27.74 3.10
CA LEU A 245 5.94 26.83 4.04
C LEU A 245 6.87 25.69 4.48
N GLY A 246 7.75 25.22 3.60
CA GLY A 246 8.78 24.25 3.94
C GLY A 246 9.70 24.76 5.05
N PHE A 247 10.13 26.02 4.96
CA PHE A 247 10.94 26.65 6.01
C PHE A 247 10.14 26.86 7.30
N LYS A 248 8.93 27.41 7.20
CA LYS A 248 8.03 27.66 8.34
C LYS A 248 7.76 26.38 9.14
N TYR A 249 7.39 25.29 8.47
CA TYR A 249 6.91 24.09 9.15
C TYR A 249 8.01 23.05 9.47
N PHE A 250 9.26 23.32 9.07
CA PHE A 250 10.40 22.51 9.52
C PHE A 250 10.90 22.87 10.93
N ALA A 251 10.50 24.04 11.43
CA ALA A 251 10.88 24.54 12.74
C ALA A 251 10.49 23.58 13.88
N SER A 252 11.29 23.55 14.95
CA SER A 252 11.34 22.49 15.95
C SER A 252 10.08 22.37 16.82
N GLU A 253 9.28 23.43 16.90
CA GLU A 253 7.99 23.47 17.58
C GLU A 253 6.89 22.67 16.85
N ASN A 254 7.09 22.37 15.56
CA ASN A 254 6.12 21.60 14.80
C ASN A 254 6.22 20.09 15.09
N PRO A 255 5.10 19.35 15.05
CA PRO A 255 5.12 17.90 15.21
C PRO A 255 6.05 17.20 14.21
N THR A 256 6.69 16.10 14.61
CA THR A 256 7.67 15.37 13.78
C THR A 256 7.15 15.02 12.38
N GLY A 257 5.87 14.66 12.25
CA GLY A 257 5.24 14.36 10.96
C GLY A 257 5.12 15.58 10.04
N VAL A 258 4.82 16.75 10.61
CA VAL A 258 4.78 18.04 9.88
C VAL A 258 6.16 18.43 9.41
N ARG A 259 7.16 18.33 10.31
CA ARG A 259 8.57 18.61 9.98
C ARG A 259 9.08 17.69 8.87
N ALA A 260 8.73 16.40 8.90
CA ALA A 260 9.10 15.45 7.84
C ALA A 260 8.49 15.81 6.49
N ALA A 261 7.22 16.22 6.46
CA ALA A 261 6.56 16.67 5.24
C ALA A 261 7.15 18.00 4.72
N ALA A 262 7.52 18.92 5.62
CA ALA A 262 8.17 20.17 5.28
C ALA A 262 9.56 19.95 4.65
N VAL A 263 10.35 19.03 5.20
CA VAL A 263 11.63 18.59 4.61
C VAL A 263 11.43 17.97 3.23
N GLY A 264 10.40 17.13 3.07
CA GLY A 264 10.04 16.56 1.77
C GLY A 264 9.68 17.65 0.74
N LEU A 265 8.95 18.68 1.16
CA LEU A 265 8.64 19.85 0.34
C LEU A 265 9.90 20.60 -0.07
N LEU A 266 10.76 20.96 0.88
CA LEU A 266 12.04 21.61 0.60
C LEU A 266 12.91 20.80 -0.37
N GLY A 267 13.02 19.48 -0.17
CA GLY A 267 13.73 18.59 -1.10
C GLY A 267 13.10 18.54 -2.50
N ALA A 268 11.77 18.68 -2.62
CA ALA A 268 11.09 18.61 -3.91
C ALA A 268 11.22 19.91 -4.74
N ILE A 269 11.19 21.09 -4.11
CA ILE A 269 11.09 22.38 -4.82
C ILE A 269 12.20 23.39 -4.50
N GLY A 270 13.08 23.09 -3.55
CA GLY A 270 14.05 24.05 -3.00
C GLY A 270 15.43 24.04 -3.64
N LYS A 271 15.65 23.32 -4.76
CA LYS A 271 16.99 23.15 -5.38
C LYS A 271 17.69 24.48 -5.66
N ASP A 272 16.95 25.46 -6.15
CA ASP A 272 17.50 26.76 -6.57
C ASP A 272 17.54 27.79 -5.43
N ASP A 273 17.05 27.44 -4.24
CA ASP A 273 17.05 28.34 -3.09
C ASP A 273 18.30 28.08 -2.21
N PRO A 274 19.15 29.10 -1.99
CA PRO A 274 20.41 28.93 -1.27
C PRO A 274 20.24 28.52 0.20
N ARG A 275 19.05 28.73 0.80
CA ARG A 275 18.74 28.36 2.19
C ARG A 275 18.49 26.86 2.34
N THR A 276 18.05 26.17 1.29
CA THR A 276 17.54 24.79 1.38
C THR A 276 18.65 23.79 1.72
N PHE A 277 19.74 23.79 0.95
CA PHE A 277 20.81 22.81 1.14
C PHE A 277 21.47 22.91 2.52
N PRO A 278 21.91 24.10 3.00
CA PRO A 278 22.50 24.22 4.34
C PRO A 278 21.55 23.81 5.47
N LEU A 279 20.25 24.10 5.32
CA LEU A 279 19.25 23.73 6.32
C LEU A 279 19.10 22.20 6.45
N ILE A 280 18.92 21.49 5.33
CA ILE A 280 18.70 20.04 5.35
C ILE A 280 20.00 19.30 5.74
N SER A 281 21.15 19.72 5.23
CA SER A 281 22.44 19.09 5.53
C SER A 281 22.89 19.33 6.97
N GLY A 282 22.70 20.54 7.49
CA GLY A 282 22.92 20.89 8.90
C GLY A 282 22.04 20.06 9.83
N ALA A 283 20.74 19.97 9.52
CA ALA A 283 19.80 19.15 10.28
C ALA A 283 20.15 17.65 10.25
N LEU A 284 20.65 17.13 9.13
CA LEU A 284 21.06 15.73 9.03
C LEU A 284 22.25 15.46 9.95
N THR A 285 23.23 16.37 9.96
CA THR A 285 24.38 16.31 10.88
C THR A 285 23.92 16.31 12.34
N GLU A 286 23.07 17.26 12.72
CA GLU A 286 22.54 17.35 14.08
C GLU A 286 21.73 16.10 14.48
N SER A 287 20.95 15.54 13.55
CA SER A 287 20.11 14.36 13.82
C SER A 287 20.93 13.11 14.16
N ILE A 288 22.14 12.98 13.61
CA ILE A 288 23.05 11.86 13.91
C ILE A 288 23.65 12.03 15.31
N GLU A 289 24.00 13.27 15.67
CA GLU A 289 24.62 13.59 16.96
C GLU A 289 23.61 13.53 18.12
N ARG A 290 22.42 14.09 17.92
CA ARG A 290 21.42 14.30 18.99
C ARG A 290 20.26 13.31 18.95
N ARG A 291 20.12 12.52 17.87
CA ARG A 291 18.99 11.59 17.66
C ARG A 291 17.60 12.25 17.79
N ASN A 292 17.50 13.54 17.46
CA ASN A 292 16.32 14.37 17.65
C ASN A 292 15.34 14.37 16.46
N PHE A 293 15.74 13.77 15.33
CA PHE A 293 14.94 13.68 14.11
C PHE A 293 15.35 12.45 13.31
N ASN A 294 14.49 11.95 12.42
CA ASN A 294 14.82 10.79 11.61
C ASN A 294 15.82 11.18 10.50
N PRO A 295 17.08 10.72 10.55
CA PRO A 295 18.11 11.11 9.58
C PRO A 295 17.80 10.62 8.15
N SER A 296 17.06 9.51 8.00
CA SER A 296 16.69 8.98 6.69
C SER A 296 15.80 9.95 5.91
N VAL A 297 14.91 10.69 6.58
CA VAL A 297 14.02 11.67 5.92
C VAL A 297 14.84 12.84 5.34
N LEU A 298 15.84 13.30 6.07
CA LEU A 298 16.72 14.39 5.63
C LEU A 298 17.64 13.95 4.50
N ALA A 299 18.21 12.74 4.60
CA ALA A 299 19.03 12.17 3.53
C ALA A 299 18.23 11.98 2.24
N GLU A 300 17.00 11.47 2.33
CA GLU A 300 16.09 11.37 1.19
C GLU A 300 15.77 12.74 0.57
N ALA A 301 15.59 13.78 1.38
CA ALA A 301 15.34 15.11 0.89
C ALA A 301 16.55 15.72 0.18
N LEU A 302 17.78 15.46 0.64
CA LEU A 302 19.00 15.85 -0.10
C LEU A 302 19.11 15.12 -1.45
N VAL A 303 18.77 13.83 -1.49
CA VAL A 303 18.68 13.09 -2.76
C VAL A 303 17.63 13.71 -3.68
N ALA A 304 16.42 14.01 -3.16
CA ALA A 304 15.35 14.62 -3.93
C ALA A 304 15.72 16.03 -4.42
N LEU A 305 16.44 16.81 -3.61
CA LEU A 305 16.93 18.15 -3.95
C LEU A 305 17.79 18.10 -5.22
N GLY A 306 18.57 17.03 -5.40
CA GLY A 306 19.40 16.84 -6.59
C GLY A 306 20.45 17.94 -6.73
N ASP A 307 21.03 18.35 -5.60
CA ASP A 307 22.12 19.32 -5.50
C ASP A 307 23.46 18.58 -5.45
N GLU A 308 24.41 18.98 -6.29
CA GLU A 308 25.72 18.33 -6.44
C GLU A 308 26.55 18.37 -5.15
N ARG A 309 26.36 19.41 -4.31
CA ARG A 309 26.99 19.52 -3.00
C ARG A 309 26.68 18.33 -2.09
N GLY A 310 25.56 17.65 -2.33
CA GLY A 310 25.16 16.47 -1.57
C GLY A 310 26.13 15.28 -1.72
N LEU A 311 26.83 15.16 -2.85
CA LEU A 311 27.79 14.07 -3.07
C LEU A 311 28.97 14.16 -2.09
N ALA A 312 29.61 15.33 -2.02
CA ALA A 312 30.70 15.58 -1.08
C ALA A 312 30.21 15.48 0.37
N PHE A 313 29.03 16.04 0.65
CA PHE A 313 28.44 16.00 1.99
C PHE A 313 28.22 14.58 2.52
N PHE A 314 27.65 13.66 1.73
CA PHE A 314 27.45 12.27 2.18
C PHE A 314 28.78 11.55 2.43
N GLN A 315 29.79 11.78 1.59
CA GLN A 315 31.12 11.21 1.75
C GLN A 315 31.79 11.70 3.03
N GLU A 316 31.75 13.01 3.31
CA GLU A 316 32.30 13.61 4.52
C GLU A 316 31.59 13.10 5.77
N LEU A 317 30.25 13.06 5.74
CA LEU A 317 29.45 12.64 6.87
C LEU A 317 29.64 11.15 7.21
N SER A 318 29.83 10.29 6.21
CA SER A 318 30.11 8.87 6.43
C SER A 318 31.45 8.61 7.13
N LYS A 319 32.42 9.50 6.95
CA LYS A 319 33.76 9.44 7.56
C LYS A 319 33.86 10.21 8.87
N LYS A 320 32.83 11.00 9.22
CA LYS A 320 32.84 11.84 10.42
C LYS A 320 32.93 10.98 11.69
N PRO A 321 33.84 11.30 12.64
CA PRO A 321 33.87 10.65 13.95
C PRO A 321 32.51 10.78 14.66
N GLY A 322 31.99 9.68 15.19
CA GLY A 322 30.67 9.62 15.82
C GLY A 322 29.52 9.13 14.93
N THR A 323 29.75 8.99 13.62
CA THR A 323 28.76 8.36 12.72
C THR A 323 28.72 6.84 12.97
N PRO A 324 27.56 6.25 13.31
CA PRO A 324 27.45 4.81 13.50
C PRO A 324 27.80 4.03 12.21
N PRO A 325 28.57 2.92 12.28
CA PRO A 325 28.99 2.19 11.08
C PRO A 325 27.83 1.73 10.16
N GLN A 326 26.71 1.30 10.75
CA GLN A 326 25.50 0.93 10.02
C GLN A 326 24.90 2.13 9.27
N PHE A 327 24.97 3.32 9.87
CA PHE A 327 24.47 4.53 9.26
C PHE A 327 25.42 5.03 8.15
N ALA A 328 26.74 4.91 8.34
CA ALA A 328 27.73 5.21 7.29
C ALA A 328 27.49 4.39 6.01
N ALA A 329 27.20 3.09 6.14
CA ALA A 329 26.82 2.26 4.99
C ALA A 329 25.53 2.75 4.30
N THR A 330 24.56 3.24 5.07
CA THR A 330 23.31 3.80 4.54
C THR A 330 23.56 5.11 3.76
N LEU A 331 24.48 5.95 4.23
CA LEU A 331 24.87 7.21 3.56
C LEU A 331 25.45 6.95 2.16
N SER A 332 26.28 5.92 1.99
CA SER A 332 26.79 5.51 0.68
C SER A 332 25.67 5.13 -0.30
N GLY A 333 24.58 4.54 0.21
CA GLY A 333 23.39 4.26 -0.59
C GLY A 333 22.66 5.52 -1.08
N TYR A 334 22.57 6.56 -0.24
CA TYR A 334 22.01 7.85 -0.64
C TYR A 334 22.91 8.58 -1.64
N GLU A 335 24.22 8.55 -1.45
CA GLU A 335 25.20 9.09 -2.40
C GLU A 335 25.05 8.43 -3.78
N ALA A 336 24.97 7.10 -3.84
CA ALA A 336 24.78 6.37 -5.10
C ALA A 336 23.49 6.79 -5.81
N ARG A 337 22.38 6.92 -5.08
CA ARG A 337 21.10 7.38 -5.62
C ARG A 337 21.15 8.83 -6.11
N LEU A 338 21.82 9.72 -5.39
CA LEU A 338 22.04 11.10 -5.83
C LEU A 338 22.88 11.14 -7.11
N ARG A 339 23.94 10.33 -7.20
CA ARG A 339 24.76 10.20 -8.43
C ARG A 339 23.90 9.74 -9.61
N THR A 340 23.03 8.74 -9.43
CA THR A 340 22.09 8.31 -10.48
C THR A 340 21.13 9.42 -10.88
N ARG A 341 20.66 10.24 -9.93
CA ARG A 341 19.75 11.37 -10.22
C ARG A 341 20.44 12.50 -10.99
N LEU A 342 21.71 12.76 -10.71
CA LEU A 342 22.52 13.80 -11.36
C LEU A 342 23.04 13.36 -12.73
N ALA A 343 23.09 12.05 -13.01
CA ALA A 343 23.55 11.54 -14.30
C ALA A 343 22.71 12.12 -15.46
N PRO A 344 23.35 12.51 -16.58
CA PRO A 344 22.62 12.99 -17.76
C PRO A 344 21.66 11.90 -18.22
N LYS A 345 20.39 12.28 -18.45
CA LYS A 345 19.38 11.35 -18.99
C LYS A 345 19.86 10.91 -20.37
N GLN A 346 20.02 9.60 -20.58
CA GLN A 346 20.27 9.08 -21.92
C GLN A 346 19.15 9.56 -22.86
N PRO A 347 19.46 10.03 -24.08
CA PRO A 347 18.43 10.33 -25.05
C PRO A 347 17.59 9.08 -25.26
N LYS A 348 16.26 9.23 -25.18
CA LYS A 348 15.35 8.13 -25.52
C LYS A 348 15.59 7.75 -26.99
N PRO A 349 15.63 6.45 -27.33
CA PRO A 349 15.73 6.01 -28.72
C PRO A 349 14.54 6.50 -29.54
#